data_AF-A0AAV2MBF3-F1
#
_entry.id   AF-A0AAV2MBF3-F1
#
_cell.length_a   1.000
_cell.length_b   1.000
_cell.length_c   1.000
_cell.angle_alpha   90.00
_cell.angle_beta   90.00
_cell.angle_gamma   90.00
#
_symmetry.space_group_name_H-M   'P 1'
#
loop_
_entity.id
_entity.type
_entity.pdbx_description
1 polymer ?
#
loop_
_entity_poly.entity_id
_entity_poly.type
_entity_poly.pdbx_seq_one_letter_code
_entity_poly.pdbx_strand_id
1 'polypeptide(L)'
;MEANVPPLWCRRVKLQGKVRRRVQDLRIPSSSIFDSLSSRATLELSHNESARLAADCLLSQGLEAYQETLQTEGEVDFLSQLEKKYFLENGEDSEPDAGDGGDAFESSSSSFHSATQCPSVPCSTEDGKAGCQSHESNVELYLYSENRAAGIKDVVREFIRKAETTLALVTDHFSDVELLCDLLEASRKRFVSVHLILDHLNLSIFRDMWHQLRLRSEDFPKLSVCSVKGHTYCAKNGRKLSGQLSETFIISDSTEVLIGSFSFSCLSWVVHRSLAFIVKDSAVPHFLEEFERLSSSSTPVSGFINASTSAPFKTHTDKQQPKSMAISNHTDMVRINKWIEDALHLEIG
;
A
#
# COMPACT_ATOMS: atom_id res chain seq x y z
N MET A 1 5.03 56.70 36.78
CA MET A 1 5.54 55.32 36.82
C MET A 1 4.34 54.41 36.87
N GLU A 2 3.81 54.02 35.71
CA GLU A 2 2.87 52.91 35.60
C GLU A 2 3.48 51.94 34.59
N ALA A 3 3.83 50.76 35.09
CA ALA A 3 4.39 49.69 34.28
C ALA A 3 3.23 49.01 33.55
N ASN A 4 3.12 49.28 32.25
CA ASN A 4 2.22 48.59 31.35
C ASN A 4 2.84 47.23 31.01
N VAL A 5 2.53 46.19 31.80
CA VAL A 5 2.92 44.81 31.50
C VAL A 5 1.81 44.19 30.65
N PRO A 6 2.07 43.79 29.39
CA PRO A 6 1.05 43.15 28.58
C PRO A 6 0.74 41.75 29.15
N PRO A 7 -0.52 41.28 29.08
CA PRO A 7 -0.90 40.01 29.66
C PRO A 7 -0.19 38.86 28.96
N LEU A 8 0.24 37.90 29.77
CA LEU A 8 0.80 36.62 29.35
C LEU A 8 -0.16 35.94 28.37
N TRP A 9 0.10 36.12 27.09
CA TRP A 9 -0.47 35.35 26.00
C TRP A 9 -0.42 33.86 26.37
N CYS A 10 -1.60 33.27 26.56
CA CYS A 10 -1.78 31.85 26.39
C CYS A 10 -1.22 31.51 25.01
N ARG A 11 -0.05 30.88 24.99
CA ARG A 11 0.53 30.27 23.81
C ARG A 11 -0.56 29.35 23.27
N ARG A 12 -1.27 29.76 22.20
CA ARG A 12 -2.20 28.86 21.51
C ARG A 12 -1.38 27.62 21.20
N VAL A 13 -1.71 26.51 21.86
CA VAL A 13 -1.13 25.21 21.52
C VAL A 13 -1.54 25.02 20.07
N LYS A 14 -0.58 25.09 19.16
CA LYS A 14 -0.86 24.85 17.74
C LYS A 14 -1.44 23.44 17.68
N LEU A 15 -2.65 23.30 17.17
CA LEU A 15 -3.19 21.99 16.86
C LEU A 15 -2.18 21.33 15.91
N GLN A 16 -1.89 20.06 16.18
CA GLN A 16 -0.91 19.32 15.40
C GLN A 16 -1.58 18.02 14.99
N GLY A 17 -1.78 17.90 13.68
CA GLY A 17 -2.30 16.72 13.04
C GLY A 17 -1.46 15.48 13.37
N LYS A 18 -2.13 14.34 13.37
CA LYS A 18 -1.57 13.04 13.74
C LYS A 18 -0.35 12.71 12.89
N VAL A 19 -0.45 12.88 11.57
CA VAL A 19 0.63 12.54 10.64
C VAL A 19 1.77 13.54 10.76
N ARG A 20 1.48 14.84 10.90
CA ARG A 20 2.49 15.86 11.15
C ARG A 20 3.31 15.58 12.39
N ARG A 21 2.69 15.13 13.48
CA ARG A 21 3.40 14.73 14.71
C ARG A 21 4.37 13.58 14.42
N ARG A 22 3.89 12.50 13.81
CA ARG A 22 4.71 11.32 13.48
C ARG A 22 5.90 11.67 12.57
N VAL A 23 5.68 12.49 11.54
CA VAL A 23 6.74 12.95 10.64
C VAL A 23 7.78 13.79 11.41
N GLN A 24 7.37 14.63 12.35
CA GLN A 24 8.32 15.40 13.17
C GLN A 24 9.16 14.51 14.08
N ASP A 25 8.54 13.53 14.74
CA ASP A 25 9.25 12.55 15.57
C ASP A 25 10.29 11.77 14.74
N LEU A 26 9.94 11.44 13.49
CA LEU A 26 10.83 10.78 12.54
C LEU A 26 11.99 11.66 12.04
N ARG A 27 11.95 12.99 12.19
CA ARG A 27 13.07 13.89 11.84
C ARG A 27 14.06 14.10 12.98
N ILE A 28 13.67 13.88 14.23
CA ILE A 28 14.53 14.16 15.39
C ILE A 28 15.43 12.95 15.63
N PRO A 29 16.78 13.05 15.50
CA PRO A 29 17.69 11.96 15.82
C PRO A 29 17.55 11.60 17.31
N SER A 30 17.21 10.34 17.60
CA SER A 30 16.75 9.89 18.92
C SER A 30 17.86 10.03 19.96
N SER A 31 17.65 10.84 21.00
CA SER A 31 18.51 10.89 22.20
C SER A 31 17.86 10.24 23.43
N SER A 32 16.60 9.80 23.37
CA SER A 32 15.96 9.05 24.45
C SER A 32 15.47 7.68 23.96
N ILE A 33 16.27 6.67 24.27
CA ILE A 33 15.93 5.23 24.16
C ILE A 33 14.64 4.88 24.95
N PHE A 34 14.22 5.74 25.89
CA PHE A 34 13.14 5.46 26.83
C PHE A 34 11.71 5.63 26.27
N ASP A 35 11.50 6.31 25.14
CA ASP A 35 10.17 6.40 24.51
C ASP A 35 9.83 5.18 23.62
N SER A 36 10.83 4.36 23.28
CA SER A 36 10.68 3.23 22.36
C SER A 36 9.82 2.08 22.91
N LEU A 37 9.67 1.97 24.23
CA LEU A 37 8.88 0.90 24.87
C LEU A 37 7.41 1.28 25.08
N SER A 38 7.11 2.59 25.19
CA SER A 38 5.73 3.09 25.19
C SER A 38 5.14 3.15 23.78
N SER A 39 6.00 3.08 22.74
CA SER A 39 5.60 3.13 21.33
C SER A 39 5.31 1.77 20.70
N ARG A 40 4.90 0.76 21.48
CA ARG A 40 3.90 -0.19 20.96
C ARG A 40 2.56 0.56 20.90
N ALA A 41 2.57 1.69 20.21
CA ALA A 41 1.47 2.64 20.13
C ALA A 41 0.28 1.83 19.66
N THR A 42 -0.79 1.89 20.45
CA THR A 42 -2.12 1.48 20.06
C THR A 42 -2.35 2.07 18.67
N LEU A 43 -2.32 1.24 17.62
CA LEU A 43 -2.66 1.71 16.29
C LEU A 43 -4.11 2.16 16.40
N GLU A 44 -4.31 3.47 16.39
CA GLU A 44 -5.59 4.05 16.07
C GLU A 44 -5.75 3.86 14.56
N LEU A 45 -6.19 2.65 14.21
CA LEU A 45 -6.16 2.09 12.85
C LEU A 45 -7.04 2.87 11.89
N SER A 46 -8.19 3.39 12.33
CA SER A 46 -9.25 3.70 11.37
C SER A 46 -9.55 5.17 11.13
N HIS A 47 -9.06 6.13 11.92
CA HIS A 47 -9.48 7.53 11.73
C HIS A 47 -8.34 8.55 11.90
N ASN A 48 -8.10 9.32 10.85
CA ASN A 48 -7.42 10.61 10.93
C ASN A 48 -8.46 11.70 10.63
N GLU A 49 -9.06 12.24 11.70
CA GLU A 49 -10.11 13.23 11.57
C GLU A 49 -9.63 14.50 10.85
N SER A 50 -8.40 14.94 11.10
CA SER A 50 -7.83 16.11 10.39
C SER A 50 -7.68 15.88 8.89
N ALA A 51 -7.37 14.65 8.47
CA ALA A 51 -7.32 14.29 7.06
C ALA A 51 -8.72 14.23 6.45
N ARG A 52 -9.70 13.67 7.17
CA ARG A 52 -11.10 13.61 6.74
C ARG A 52 -11.68 15.01 6.52
N LEU A 53 -11.53 15.92 7.49
CA LEU A 53 -11.98 17.31 7.38
C LEU A 53 -11.35 18.05 6.20
N ALA A 54 -10.04 17.86 5.98
CA ALA A 54 -9.38 18.45 4.83
C ALA A 54 -9.95 17.90 3.51
N ALA A 55 -10.16 16.58 3.40
CA ALA A 55 -10.76 15.97 2.22
C ALA A 55 -12.20 16.47 1.97
N ASP A 56 -13.02 16.62 3.01
CA ASP A 56 -14.37 17.19 2.92
C ASP A 56 -14.34 18.64 2.39
N CYS A 57 -13.39 19.46 2.88
CA CYS A 57 -13.17 20.82 2.38
C CYS A 57 -12.69 20.84 0.93
N LEU A 58 -11.87 19.87 0.52
CA LEU A 58 -11.42 19.76 -0.88
C LEU A 58 -12.60 19.50 -1.82
N LEU A 59 -13.50 18.60 -1.44
CA LEU A 59 -14.68 18.26 -2.23
C LEU A 59 -15.67 19.43 -2.30
N SER A 60 -15.92 20.09 -1.17
CA SER A 60 -16.96 21.14 -1.08
C SER A 60 -16.52 22.53 -1.55
N GLN A 61 -15.24 22.90 -1.34
CA GLN A 61 -14.76 24.28 -1.48
C GLN A 61 -13.47 24.38 -2.30
N GLY A 62 -12.92 23.26 -2.76
CA GLY A 62 -11.75 23.24 -3.63
C GLY A 62 -10.40 23.35 -2.90
N LEU A 63 -9.35 23.62 -3.69
CA LEU A 63 -7.96 23.48 -3.26
C LEU A 63 -7.52 24.51 -2.20
N GLU A 64 -8.07 25.72 -2.23
CA GLU A 64 -7.72 26.78 -1.27
C GLU A 64 -8.20 26.41 0.14
N ALA A 65 -9.47 26.00 0.26
CA ALA A 65 -10.06 25.54 1.52
C ALA A 65 -9.34 24.29 2.07
N TYR A 66 -8.95 23.35 1.19
CA TYR A 66 -8.10 22.22 1.58
C TYR A 66 -6.81 22.67 2.28
N GLN A 67 -6.10 23.63 1.70
CA GLN A 67 -4.85 24.13 2.26
C GLN A 67 -5.06 24.90 3.57
N GLU A 68 -6.13 25.69 3.68
CA GLU A 68 -6.47 26.39 4.91
C GLU A 68 -6.81 25.42 6.05
N THR A 69 -7.59 24.38 5.78
CA THR A 69 -7.93 23.33 6.76
C THR A 69 -6.69 22.59 7.21
N LEU A 70 -5.76 22.23 6.32
CA LEU A 70 -4.49 21.63 6.72
C LEU A 70 -3.66 22.54 7.63
N GLN A 71 -3.67 23.85 7.42
CA GLN A 71 -2.97 24.79 8.28
C GLN A 71 -3.65 24.95 9.65
N THR A 72 -4.97 24.98 9.67
CA THR A 72 -5.81 25.11 10.87
C THR A 72 -5.69 23.88 11.76
N GLU A 73 -5.83 22.70 11.16
CA GLU A 73 -5.69 21.41 11.85
C GLU A 73 -4.22 21.04 12.13
N GLY A 74 -3.28 21.75 11.48
CA GLY A 74 -1.86 21.51 11.59
C GLY A 74 -1.45 20.14 11.05
N GLU A 75 -2.06 19.69 9.96
CA GLU A 75 -1.76 18.41 9.31
C GLU A 75 -0.82 18.59 8.11
N VAL A 76 -0.18 17.53 7.64
CA VAL A 76 0.62 17.55 6.41
C VAL A 76 -0.27 17.41 5.18
N ASP A 77 0.25 17.86 4.03
CA ASP A 77 -0.35 17.57 2.74
C ASP A 77 -0.21 16.07 2.47
N PHE A 78 -1.32 15.34 2.55
CA PHE A 78 -1.36 13.88 2.45
C PHE A 78 -1.93 13.39 1.12
N LEU A 79 -2.39 14.28 0.25
CA LEU A 79 -2.90 13.96 -1.08
C LEU A 79 -1.88 14.42 -2.14
N SER A 80 -1.50 13.51 -3.02
CA SER A 80 -0.75 13.86 -4.23
C SER A 80 -1.59 14.74 -5.17
N GLN A 81 -0.92 15.38 -6.13
CA GLN A 81 -1.60 16.22 -7.12
C GLN A 81 -2.60 15.44 -7.97
N LEU A 82 -2.31 14.17 -8.29
CA LEU A 82 -3.22 13.31 -9.04
C LEU A 82 -4.49 12.99 -8.23
N GLU A 83 -4.32 12.74 -6.93
CA GLU A 83 -5.45 12.45 -6.04
C GLU A 83 -6.31 13.69 -5.84
N LYS A 84 -5.71 14.87 -5.64
CA LYS A 84 -6.46 16.14 -5.56
C LYS A 84 -7.27 16.38 -6.82
N LYS A 85 -6.66 16.19 -7.98
CA LYS A 85 -7.33 16.31 -9.28
C LYS A 85 -8.51 15.33 -9.38
N TYR A 86 -8.31 14.08 -8.97
CA TYR A 86 -9.38 13.08 -8.97
C TYR A 86 -10.56 13.49 -8.09
N PHE A 87 -10.30 13.95 -6.86
CA PHE A 87 -11.36 14.42 -5.95
C PHE A 87 -12.18 15.57 -6.57
N LEU A 88 -11.52 16.53 -7.21
CA LEU A 88 -12.18 17.67 -7.84
C LEU A 88 -12.94 17.32 -9.12
N GLU A 89 -12.48 16.34 -9.88
CA GLU A 89 -13.11 15.94 -11.16
C GLU A 89 -14.25 14.93 -10.99
N ASN A 90 -14.26 14.16 -9.88
CA ASN A 90 -15.22 13.07 -9.66
C ASN A 90 -16.11 13.28 -8.42
N GLY A 91 -16.01 14.45 -7.76
CA GLY A 91 -16.93 14.82 -6.70
C GLY A 91 -18.31 15.15 -7.29
N GLU A 92 -19.32 14.37 -6.95
CA GLU A 92 -20.71 14.67 -7.31
C GLU A 92 -21.41 15.34 -6.12
N ASP A 93 -22.04 16.49 -6.38
CA ASP A 93 -22.95 17.10 -5.42
C ASP A 93 -24.17 16.20 -5.29
N SER A 94 -24.41 15.68 -4.08
CA SER A 94 -25.69 15.04 -3.79
C SER A 94 -26.75 16.13 -3.78
N GLU A 95 -27.47 16.29 -4.89
CA GLU A 95 -28.67 17.13 -4.93
C GLU A 95 -29.60 16.67 -3.80
N PRO A 96 -30.09 17.58 -2.93
CA PRO A 96 -31.10 17.20 -1.96
C PRO A 96 -32.32 16.78 -2.77
N ASP A 97 -32.71 15.52 -2.64
CA ASP A 97 -33.92 14.98 -3.27
C ASP A 97 -35.09 15.90 -2.91
N ALA A 98 -35.51 16.73 -3.87
CA ALA A 98 -36.64 17.63 -3.74
C ALA A 98 -37.91 16.80 -3.88
N GLY A 99 -38.12 15.91 -2.91
CA GLY A 99 -39.33 15.12 -2.72
C GLY A 99 -40.38 15.96 -2.00
N ASP A 100 -41.35 16.39 -2.79
CA ASP A 100 -42.62 17.06 -2.49
C ASP A 100 -43.28 16.70 -1.15
N GLY A 101 -43.94 17.69 -0.54
CA GLY A 101 -44.60 17.57 0.74
C GLY A 101 -45.92 16.79 0.67
N GLY A 102 -46.14 15.93 1.67
CA GLY A 102 -47.43 15.26 1.88
C GLY A 102 -47.47 14.43 3.16
N ASP A 103 -47.91 15.07 4.25
CA ASP A 103 -48.54 14.53 5.47
C ASP A 103 -47.89 13.42 6.32
N ALA A 104 -47.42 13.89 7.48
CA ALA A 104 -47.52 13.35 8.84
C ALA A 104 -47.61 11.81 9.10
N PHE A 105 -46.57 11.37 9.82
CA PHE A 105 -46.55 10.37 10.91
C PHE A 105 -46.39 8.89 10.51
N GLU A 106 -45.15 8.43 10.52
CA GLU A 106 -44.69 7.37 11.44
C GLU A 106 -43.15 7.35 11.48
N SER A 107 -42.60 7.37 12.68
CA SER A 107 -41.18 7.13 12.93
C SER A 107 -40.80 5.74 12.42
N SER A 108 -39.92 5.66 11.42
CA SER A 108 -39.10 4.47 11.17
C SER A 108 -37.88 4.84 10.32
N SER A 109 -36.71 4.58 10.89
CA SER A 109 -35.42 4.51 10.21
C SER A 109 -35.49 3.60 8.98
N SER A 110 -35.36 4.17 7.78
CA SER A 110 -35.21 3.44 6.50
C SER A 110 -33.78 3.68 5.99
N SER A 111 -32.85 2.72 6.08
CA SER A 111 -32.70 1.57 5.17
C SER A 111 -32.93 1.95 3.71
N PHE A 112 -31.86 2.36 3.04
CA PHE A 112 -31.80 2.43 1.57
C PHE A 112 -31.90 1.01 1.00
N HIS A 113 -33.10 0.61 0.59
CA HIS A 113 -33.31 -0.53 -0.29
C HIS A 113 -33.40 -0.02 -1.73
N SER A 114 -32.29 -0.10 -2.48
CA SER A 114 -32.35 -0.09 -3.94
C SER A 114 -32.41 -1.54 -4.41
N ALA A 115 -33.63 -1.99 -4.71
CA ALA A 115 -33.92 -3.32 -5.19
C ALA A 115 -33.65 -3.41 -6.71
N THR A 116 -32.43 -3.80 -7.07
CA THR A 116 -32.20 -4.47 -8.36
C THR A 116 -32.06 -5.95 -8.06
N GLN A 117 -33.09 -6.71 -8.40
CA GLN A 117 -33.16 -8.16 -8.24
C GLN A 117 -32.02 -8.83 -9.03
N CYS A 118 -30.97 -9.27 -8.35
CA CYS A 118 -30.11 -10.35 -8.84
C CYS A 118 -30.74 -11.69 -8.41
N PRO A 119 -30.78 -12.73 -9.27
CA PRO A 119 -31.35 -14.01 -8.88
C PRO A 119 -30.46 -14.62 -7.80
N SER A 120 -31.00 -14.69 -6.58
CA SER A 120 -30.41 -15.30 -5.42
C SER A 120 -30.16 -16.79 -5.68
N VAL A 121 -28.90 -17.16 -5.89
CA VAL A 121 -28.44 -18.53 -5.65
C VAL A 121 -28.42 -18.72 -4.14
N PRO A 122 -29.21 -19.64 -3.55
CA PRO A 122 -29.18 -19.85 -2.12
C PRO A 122 -27.87 -20.55 -1.75
N CYS A 123 -26.93 -19.81 -1.18
CA CYS A 123 -25.81 -20.41 -0.46
C CYS A 123 -26.33 -20.70 0.96
N SER A 124 -26.60 -21.97 1.24
CA SER A 124 -26.95 -22.45 2.57
C SER A 124 -25.84 -22.11 3.55
N THR A 125 -26.21 -21.38 4.59
CA THR A 125 -25.41 -21.15 5.79
C THR A 125 -25.26 -22.47 6.54
N GLU A 126 -24.07 -23.04 6.47
CA GLU A 126 -23.61 -24.03 7.44
C GLU A 126 -22.41 -23.36 8.15
N ASP A 127 -22.53 -23.14 9.45
CA ASP A 127 -21.40 -22.79 10.32
C ASP A 127 -20.28 -23.82 10.12
N GLY A 128 -19.26 -23.44 9.38
CA GLY A 128 -18.19 -24.34 9.01
C GLY A 128 -17.04 -23.54 8.41
N LYS A 129 -15.91 -23.58 9.10
CA LYS A 129 -14.60 -23.10 8.66
C LYS A 129 -14.27 -23.75 7.29
N ALA A 130 -14.73 -23.15 6.20
CA ALA A 130 -14.53 -23.66 4.85
C ALA A 130 -13.15 -23.23 4.34
N GLY A 131 -12.10 -23.79 4.94
CA GLY A 131 -10.82 -23.90 4.29
C GLY A 131 -10.92 -24.99 3.24
N CYS A 132 -10.93 -24.64 1.96
CA CYS A 132 -10.63 -25.60 0.91
C CYS A 132 -9.17 -26.04 1.07
N GLN A 133 -8.93 -27.07 1.89
CA GLN A 133 -7.65 -27.75 1.94
C GLN A 133 -7.51 -28.60 0.69
N SER A 134 -6.94 -28.01 -0.35
CA SER A 134 -6.30 -28.78 -1.40
C SER A 134 -4.99 -29.30 -0.82
N HIS A 135 -4.89 -30.62 -0.70
CA HIS A 135 -3.62 -31.27 -0.38
C HIS A 135 -2.57 -30.88 -1.42
N GLU A 136 -1.42 -30.38 -0.92
CA GLU A 136 -0.18 -30.01 -1.61
C GLU A 136 0.16 -28.52 -1.85
N SER A 137 -0.54 -27.54 -1.27
CA SER A 137 0.03 -26.19 -1.05
C SER A 137 -0.68 -25.44 0.08
N ASN A 138 0.05 -25.01 1.12
CA ASN A 138 -0.46 -24.22 2.27
C ASN A 138 -0.79 -22.77 1.88
N VAL A 139 -1.56 -22.56 0.81
CA VAL A 139 -2.00 -21.22 0.40
C VAL A 139 -3.29 -20.90 1.13
N GLU A 140 -3.19 -20.24 2.29
CA GLU A 140 -4.36 -19.70 2.99
C GLU A 140 -4.86 -18.44 2.27
N LEU A 141 -5.85 -18.56 1.39
CA LEU A 141 -6.40 -17.40 0.67
C LEU A 141 -7.32 -16.56 1.57
N TYR A 142 -6.86 -15.38 1.98
CA TYR A 142 -7.70 -14.40 2.67
C TYR A 142 -8.24 -13.34 1.70
N LEU A 143 -9.49 -13.48 1.26
CA LEU A 143 -10.18 -12.47 0.46
C LEU A 143 -10.63 -11.31 1.35
N TYR A 144 -9.96 -10.17 1.24
CA TYR A 144 -10.43 -8.92 1.84
C TYR A 144 -11.46 -8.28 0.91
N SER A 145 -12.71 -8.69 1.06
CA SER A 145 -13.89 -8.00 0.53
C SER A 145 -14.56 -7.20 1.65
N GLU A 146 -15.28 -6.13 1.30
CA GLU A 146 -15.89 -5.06 2.12
C GLU A 146 -16.71 -5.49 3.35
N ASN A 147 -16.85 -6.79 3.64
CA ASN A 147 -17.65 -7.36 4.72
C ASN A 147 -16.85 -7.70 6.00
N ARG A 148 -15.67 -7.11 6.21
CA ARG A 148 -14.89 -7.24 7.46
C ARG A 148 -14.69 -5.89 8.12
N ALA A 149 -14.59 -5.88 9.45
CA ALA A 149 -14.47 -4.68 10.28
C ALA A 149 -13.17 -3.86 10.08
N ALA A 150 -12.23 -4.31 9.25
CA ALA A 150 -10.94 -3.65 8.99
C ALA A 150 -10.77 -3.45 7.48
N GLY A 151 -10.44 -2.22 7.07
CA GLY A 151 -10.20 -1.89 5.66
C GLY A 151 -8.89 -2.49 5.15
N ILE A 152 -8.71 -2.55 3.82
CA ILE A 152 -7.45 -3.05 3.22
C ILE A 152 -6.25 -2.27 3.73
N LYS A 153 -6.39 -0.95 3.94
CA LYS A 153 -5.35 -0.13 4.57
C LYS A 153 -4.93 -0.69 5.92
N ASP A 154 -5.87 -1.03 6.80
CA ASP A 154 -5.57 -1.57 8.13
C ASP A 154 -4.82 -2.89 8.07
N VAL A 155 -5.19 -3.75 7.11
CA VAL A 155 -4.53 -5.03 6.86
C VAL A 155 -3.08 -4.81 6.46
N VAL A 156 -2.83 -3.92 5.50
CA VAL A 156 -1.47 -3.58 5.04
C VAL A 156 -0.64 -3.01 6.20
N ARG A 157 -1.21 -2.10 6.99
CA ARG A 157 -0.55 -1.50 8.15
C ARG A 157 -0.25 -2.52 9.25
N GLU A 158 -1.18 -3.43 9.52
CA GLU A 158 -0.98 -4.52 10.46
C GLU A 158 0.13 -5.46 9.98
N PHE A 159 0.16 -5.77 8.69
CA PHE A 159 1.19 -6.61 8.06
C PHE A 159 2.59 -6.00 8.22
N ILE A 160 2.75 -4.71 7.90
CA ILE A 160 4.02 -3.97 8.09
C ILE A 160 4.44 -3.92 9.56
N ARG A 161 3.48 -3.79 10.48
CA ARG A 161 3.79 -3.74 11.92
C ARG A 161 4.31 -5.08 12.43
N LYS A 162 3.78 -6.20 11.93
CA LYS A 162 4.16 -7.55 12.38
C LYS A 162 5.60 -7.92 12.02
N ALA A 163 6.15 -7.35 10.95
CA ALA A 163 7.50 -7.66 10.51
C ALA A 163 8.57 -7.37 11.58
N GLU A 164 9.48 -8.30 11.84
CA GLU A 164 10.50 -8.17 12.90
C GLU A 164 11.92 -7.92 12.35
N THR A 165 12.22 -8.37 11.13
CA THR A 165 13.57 -8.41 10.57
C THR A 165 13.67 -7.73 9.22
N THR A 166 12.77 -8.06 8.29
CA THR A 166 12.87 -7.66 6.88
C THR A 166 11.50 -7.38 6.28
N LEU A 167 11.44 -6.33 5.47
CA LEU A 167 10.28 -5.95 4.67
C LEU A 167 10.74 -5.71 3.24
N ALA A 168 10.22 -6.48 2.30
CA ALA A 168 10.42 -6.26 0.87
C ALA A 168 9.08 -5.84 0.24
N LEU A 169 9.04 -4.64 -0.33
CA LEU A 169 7.84 -4.03 -0.90
C LEU A 169 8.04 -3.78 -2.38
N VAL A 170 7.06 -4.16 -3.18
CA VAL A 170 6.94 -3.83 -4.60
C VAL A 170 5.59 -3.14 -4.77
N THR A 171 5.57 -1.95 -5.37
CA THR A 171 4.31 -1.27 -5.70
C THR A 171 4.48 -0.37 -6.91
N ASP A 172 3.37 -0.17 -7.62
CA ASP A 172 3.29 0.69 -8.79
C ASP A 172 3.22 2.20 -8.43
N HIS A 173 2.58 2.55 -7.33
CA HIS A 173 2.34 3.94 -6.94
C HIS A 173 2.41 4.11 -5.42
N PHE A 174 3.15 5.13 -4.96
CA PHE A 174 3.31 5.42 -3.54
C PHE A 174 3.23 6.92 -3.22
N SER A 175 2.09 7.32 -2.65
CA SER A 175 1.77 8.67 -2.16
C SER A 175 1.23 8.71 -0.72
N ASP A 176 0.95 7.57 -0.08
CA ASP A 176 0.39 7.55 1.28
C ASP A 176 1.44 7.89 2.36
N VAL A 177 1.25 9.04 3.02
CA VAL A 177 2.15 9.53 4.06
C VAL A 177 2.08 8.70 5.36
N GLU A 178 0.90 8.18 5.73
CA GLU A 178 0.75 7.36 6.93
C GLU A 178 1.50 6.04 6.80
N LEU A 179 1.40 5.41 5.64
CA LEU A 179 2.09 4.16 5.34
C LEU A 179 3.60 4.38 5.24
N LEU A 180 4.03 5.49 4.65
CA LEU A 180 5.44 5.90 4.71
C LEU A 180 5.93 6.04 6.15
N CYS A 181 5.14 6.67 7.04
CA CYS A 181 5.50 6.76 8.45
C CYS A 181 5.62 5.36 9.10
N ASP A 182 4.72 4.42 8.78
CA ASP A 182 4.79 3.05 9.31
C ASP A 182 6.09 2.34 8.87
N LEU A 183 6.52 2.51 7.60
CA LEU A 183 7.78 1.97 7.08
C LEU A 183 9.01 2.61 7.73
N LEU A 184 8.99 3.93 7.90
CA LEU A 184 10.09 4.66 8.53
C LEU A 184 10.22 4.33 10.02
N GLU A 185 9.10 4.14 10.71
CA GLU A 185 9.10 3.64 12.09
C GLU A 185 9.62 2.21 12.18
N ALA A 186 9.26 1.34 11.24
CA ALA A 186 9.85 0.00 11.14
C ALA A 186 11.37 0.04 11.00
N SER A 187 11.84 0.87 10.06
CA SER A 187 13.27 1.00 9.76
C SER A 187 14.06 1.61 10.91
N ARG A 188 13.54 2.69 11.51
CA ARG A 188 14.27 3.51 12.46
C ARG A 188 14.09 3.10 13.91
N LYS A 189 12.86 2.78 14.34
CA LYS A 189 12.56 2.43 15.74
C LYS A 189 12.74 0.93 16.00
N ARG A 190 12.44 0.09 15.01
CA ARG A 190 12.49 -1.38 15.14
C ARG A 190 13.69 -2.03 14.44
N PHE A 191 14.51 -1.24 13.74
CA PHE A 191 15.68 -1.71 12.99
C PHE A 191 15.38 -2.78 11.91
N VAL A 192 14.14 -2.80 11.40
CA VAL A 192 13.72 -3.67 10.29
C VAL A 192 14.36 -3.19 9.00
N SER A 193 14.92 -4.10 8.20
CA SER A 193 15.49 -3.73 6.89
C SER A 193 14.36 -3.62 5.87
N VAL A 194 14.12 -2.41 5.36
CA VAL A 194 13.04 -2.08 4.43
C VAL A 194 13.61 -1.88 3.03
N HIS A 195 13.19 -2.73 2.10
CA HIS A 195 13.54 -2.65 0.68
C HIS A 195 12.30 -2.32 -0.13
N LEU A 196 12.30 -1.15 -0.78
CA LEU A 196 11.16 -0.64 -1.53
C LEU A 196 11.52 -0.55 -3.02
N ILE A 197 10.78 -1.26 -3.86
CA ILE A 197 10.87 -1.18 -5.32
C ILE A 197 9.63 -0.46 -5.84
N LEU A 198 9.86 0.63 -6.56
CA LEU A 198 8.83 1.48 -7.13
C LEU A 198 8.87 1.45 -8.66
N ASP A 199 7.71 1.64 -9.28
CA ASP A 199 7.65 1.94 -10.70
C ASP A 199 8.41 3.23 -11.05
N HIS A 200 9.10 3.22 -12.19
CA HIS A 200 9.87 4.35 -12.67
C HIS A 200 9.03 5.55 -13.12
N LEU A 201 7.85 5.33 -13.70
CA LEU A 201 6.98 6.41 -14.19
C LEU A 201 6.36 7.17 -13.03
N ASN A 202 6.06 6.48 -11.93
CA ASN A 202 5.45 7.06 -10.73
C ASN A 202 6.46 7.51 -9.67
N LEU A 203 7.76 7.37 -9.92
CA LEU A 203 8.81 7.70 -8.94
C LEU A 203 8.81 9.19 -8.53
N SER A 204 8.44 10.10 -9.43
CA SER A 204 8.37 11.54 -9.12
C SER A 204 7.40 11.83 -7.98
N ILE A 205 6.28 11.10 -7.91
CA ILE A 205 5.23 11.28 -6.90
C ILE A 205 5.78 10.98 -5.51
N PHE A 206 6.51 9.86 -5.39
CA PHE A 206 7.18 9.48 -4.15
C PHE A 206 8.25 10.51 -3.75
N ARG A 207 9.04 11.01 -4.72
CA ARG A 207 10.06 12.03 -4.46
C ARG A 207 9.44 13.34 -3.98
N ASP A 208 8.35 13.77 -4.59
CA ASP A 208 7.63 14.98 -4.20
C ASP A 208 7.10 14.86 -2.77
N MET A 209 6.47 13.72 -2.43
CA MET A 209 6.06 13.41 -1.07
C MET A 209 7.26 13.47 -0.10
N TRP A 210 8.37 12.79 -0.41
CA TRP A 210 9.57 12.77 0.42
C TRP A 210 10.13 14.18 0.68
N HIS A 211 10.20 15.01 -0.36
CA HIS A 211 10.69 16.38 -0.28
C HIS A 211 9.74 17.30 0.50
N GLN A 212 8.43 17.20 0.31
CA GLN A 212 7.42 17.94 1.06
C GLN A 212 7.49 17.64 2.56
N LEU A 213 7.75 16.38 2.90
CA LEU A 213 7.93 15.91 4.26
C LEU A 213 9.34 16.23 4.82
N ARG A 214 10.21 16.90 4.08
CA ARG A 214 11.56 17.31 4.52
C ARG A 214 12.33 16.18 5.21
N LEU A 215 12.21 14.97 4.67
CA LEU A 215 12.87 13.78 5.20
C LEU A 215 14.29 13.70 4.63
N ARG A 216 15.20 13.18 5.45
CA ARG A 216 16.61 12.98 5.10
C ARG A 216 16.88 11.49 5.10
N SER A 217 17.44 10.97 4.02
CA SER A 217 17.69 9.53 3.87
C SER A 217 18.77 9.04 4.84
N GLU A 218 19.67 9.92 5.27
CA GLU A 218 20.71 9.61 6.25
C GLU A 218 20.14 9.21 7.61
N ASP A 219 18.93 9.67 7.93
CA ASP A 219 18.22 9.30 9.17
C ASP A 219 17.64 7.86 9.11
N PHE A 220 17.65 7.22 7.94
CA PHE A 220 17.05 5.91 7.69
C PHE A 220 18.03 4.93 7.02
N PRO A 221 19.09 4.49 7.71
CA PRO A 221 20.12 3.65 7.12
C PRO A 221 19.67 2.23 6.73
N LYS A 222 18.51 1.81 7.24
CA LYS A 222 17.88 0.51 6.97
C LYS A 222 16.79 0.60 5.90
N LEU A 223 16.69 1.71 5.18
CA LEU A 223 15.77 1.91 4.07
C LEU A 223 16.55 1.98 2.76
N SER A 224 16.22 1.09 1.81
CA SER A 224 16.69 1.19 0.44
C SER A 224 15.51 1.37 -0.50
N VAL A 225 15.62 2.30 -1.43
CA VAL A 225 14.58 2.58 -2.43
C VAL A 225 15.18 2.42 -3.83
N CYS A 226 14.55 1.58 -4.63
CA CYS A 226 14.93 1.30 -6.01
C CYS A 226 13.76 1.58 -6.95
N SER A 227 14.07 1.84 -8.21
CA SER A 227 13.12 2.10 -9.28
C SER A 227 13.30 1.07 -10.39
N VAL A 228 12.20 0.47 -10.83
CA VAL A 228 12.19 -0.52 -11.91
C VAL A 228 11.29 -0.03 -13.06
N LYS A 229 11.67 -0.39 -14.29
CA LYS A 229 10.85 -0.17 -15.49
C LYS A 229 10.19 -1.49 -15.86
N GLY A 230 8.97 -1.44 -16.40
CA GLY A 230 8.35 -2.60 -17.02
C GLY A 230 9.08 -3.04 -18.29
N HIS A 231 8.49 -4.03 -18.96
CA HIS A 231 9.01 -4.57 -20.22
C HIS A 231 9.20 -3.47 -21.28
N THR A 232 10.30 -3.53 -22.02
CA THR A 232 10.58 -2.55 -23.08
C THR A 232 10.19 -3.10 -24.44
N TYR A 233 9.15 -2.53 -25.03
CA TYR A 233 8.77 -2.76 -26.42
C TYR A 233 9.71 -1.99 -27.36
N CYS A 234 10.28 -2.68 -28.34
CA CYS A 234 11.13 -2.08 -29.37
C CYS A 234 10.36 -2.03 -30.69
N ALA A 235 10.00 -0.83 -31.13
CA ALA A 235 9.33 -0.61 -32.40
C ALA A 235 10.30 -0.78 -33.59
N LYS A 236 9.76 -1.13 -34.76
CA LYS A 236 10.54 -1.31 -36.00
C LYS A 236 11.34 -0.07 -36.42
N ASN A 237 10.90 1.12 -36.03
CA ASN A 237 11.60 2.39 -36.28
C ASN A 237 12.72 2.69 -35.26
N GLY A 238 13.08 1.73 -34.41
CA GLY A 238 14.11 1.88 -33.38
C GLY A 238 13.66 2.60 -32.11
N ARG A 239 12.41 3.07 -32.04
CA ARG A 239 11.88 3.68 -30.81
C ARG A 239 11.64 2.60 -29.75
N LYS A 240 11.97 2.93 -28.52
CA LYS A 240 11.73 2.07 -27.35
C LYS A 240 10.62 2.68 -26.50
N LEU A 241 9.71 1.82 -26.04
CA LEU A 241 8.65 2.15 -25.11
C LEU A 241 8.81 1.24 -23.89
N SER A 242 9.07 1.82 -22.73
CA SER A 242 9.13 1.06 -21.47
C SER A 242 7.74 1.01 -20.85
N GLY A 243 7.29 -0.19 -20.48
CA GLY A 243 6.05 -0.41 -19.73
C GLY A 243 6.18 0.01 -18.26
N GLN A 244 5.08 -0.15 -17.55
CA GLN A 244 4.96 0.14 -16.12
C GLN A 244 5.04 -1.17 -15.31
N LEU A 245 5.52 -1.08 -14.06
CA LEU A 245 5.29 -2.09 -13.03
C LEU A 245 3.84 -1.96 -12.54
N SER A 246 3.08 -3.06 -12.57
CA SER A 246 1.68 -3.13 -12.09
C SER A 246 1.50 -4.10 -10.93
N GLU A 247 2.58 -4.72 -10.47
CA GLU A 247 2.56 -5.68 -9.38
C GLU A 247 2.63 -4.93 -8.05
N THR A 248 1.78 -5.33 -7.10
CA THR A 248 1.87 -4.89 -5.70
C THR A 248 1.91 -6.09 -4.76
N PHE A 249 3.01 -6.24 -4.05
CA PHE A 249 3.15 -7.21 -2.98
C PHE A 249 4.15 -6.78 -1.91
N ILE A 250 3.99 -7.34 -0.71
CA ILE A 250 4.79 -7.08 0.48
C ILE A 250 5.21 -8.42 1.06
N ILE A 251 6.50 -8.67 1.20
CA ILE A 251 7.05 -9.85 1.89
C ILE A 251 7.50 -9.41 3.28
N SER A 252 7.01 -10.09 4.31
CA SER A 252 7.42 -9.90 5.71
C SER A 252 8.26 -11.09 6.16
N ASP A 253 9.45 -10.82 6.70
CA ASP A 253 10.34 -11.80 7.35
C ASP A 253 10.64 -13.08 6.56
N SER A 254 10.46 -13.08 5.24
CA SER A 254 10.50 -14.29 4.39
C SER A 254 9.53 -15.40 4.79
N THR A 255 8.46 -15.08 5.52
CA THR A 255 7.48 -16.06 6.02
C THR A 255 6.08 -15.88 5.43
N GLU A 256 5.70 -14.64 5.14
CA GLU A 256 4.37 -14.31 4.64
C GLU A 256 4.48 -13.26 3.52
N VAL A 257 3.54 -13.32 2.57
CA VAL A 257 3.43 -12.35 1.47
C VAL A 257 2.00 -11.80 1.42
N LEU A 258 1.86 -10.49 1.45
CA LEU A 258 0.61 -9.79 1.18
C LEU A 258 0.62 -9.29 -0.28
N ILE A 259 -0.32 -9.73 -1.09
CA ILE A 259 -0.40 -9.41 -2.53
C ILE A 259 -1.78 -8.83 -2.81
N GLY A 260 -1.88 -7.87 -3.73
CA GLY A 260 -3.17 -7.30 -4.07
C GLY A 260 -3.19 -6.40 -5.28
N SER A 261 -4.38 -5.85 -5.55
CA SER A 261 -4.61 -4.82 -6.56
C SER A 261 -4.72 -3.42 -5.95
N PHE A 262 -4.21 -3.24 -4.73
CA PHE A 262 -4.09 -1.94 -4.11
C PHE A 262 -2.75 -1.30 -4.48
N SER A 263 -2.72 0.03 -4.43
CA SER A 263 -1.50 0.83 -4.49
C SER A 263 -1.36 1.58 -3.17
N PHE A 264 -0.19 2.11 -2.87
CA PHE A 264 0.02 2.89 -1.65
C PHE A 264 -0.43 4.35 -1.83
N SER A 265 -1.73 4.54 -2.06
CA SER A 265 -2.38 5.82 -2.34
C SER A 265 -3.66 6.02 -1.52
N CYS A 266 -4.05 7.26 -1.26
CA CYS A 266 -5.31 7.59 -0.59
C CYS A 266 -6.52 7.03 -1.36
N LEU A 267 -6.50 7.11 -2.69
CA LEU A 267 -7.58 6.59 -3.53
C LEU A 267 -7.77 5.08 -3.35
N SER A 268 -6.67 4.32 -3.27
CA SER A 268 -6.71 2.87 -3.03
C SER A 268 -7.37 2.49 -1.70
N TRP A 269 -7.40 3.40 -0.72
CA TRP A 269 -7.96 3.13 0.60
C TRP A 269 -9.39 3.62 0.78
N VAL A 270 -9.75 4.70 0.08
CA VAL A 270 -11.02 5.41 0.30
C VAL A 270 -12.02 5.19 -0.85
N VAL A 271 -11.54 5.07 -2.08
CA VAL A 271 -12.40 5.12 -3.28
C VAL A 271 -12.33 3.82 -4.09
N HIS A 272 -11.13 3.30 -4.35
CA HIS A 272 -10.98 2.15 -5.21
C HIS A 272 -11.37 0.86 -4.50
N ARG A 273 -12.02 -0.03 -5.25
CA ARG A 273 -12.27 -1.39 -4.82
C ARG A 273 -11.08 -2.28 -5.18
N SER A 274 -10.28 -2.61 -4.18
CA SER A 274 -9.09 -3.46 -4.34
C SER A 274 -9.32 -4.85 -3.73
N LEU A 275 -8.47 -5.81 -4.14
CA LEU A 275 -8.37 -7.13 -3.54
C LEU A 275 -7.01 -7.26 -2.85
N ALA A 276 -6.98 -8.02 -1.77
CA ALA A 276 -5.76 -8.37 -1.06
C ALA A 276 -5.81 -9.85 -0.65
N PHE A 277 -4.64 -10.49 -0.61
CA PHE A 277 -4.43 -11.89 -0.29
C PHE A 277 -3.17 -12.02 0.55
N ILE A 278 -3.22 -12.78 1.64
CA ILE A 278 -2.03 -13.15 2.40
C ILE A 278 -1.70 -14.58 2.02
N VAL A 279 -0.45 -14.85 1.64
CA VAL A 279 0.04 -16.19 1.30
C VAL A 279 1.16 -16.54 2.26
N LYS A 280 1.19 -17.79 2.75
CA LYS A 280 2.16 -18.26 3.74
C LYS A 280 2.92 -19.49 3.22
N ASP A 281 4.02 -19.80 3.89
CA ASP A 281 4.81 -21.02 3.71
C ASP A 281 5.28 -21.26 2.27
N SER A 282 4.65 -22.19 1.55
CA SER A 282 5.22 -22.85 0.38
C SER A 282 5.37 -21.96 -0.85
N ALA A 283 4.58 -20.91 -0.96
CA ALA A 283 4.63 -20.00 -2.11
C ALA A 283 5.56 -18.80 -1.90
N VAL A 284 5.96 -18.51 -0.64
CA VAL A 284 6.82 -17.37 -0.30
C VAL A 284 8.16 -17.38 -1.07
N PRO A 285 8.83 -18.54 -1.28
CA PRO A 285 10.07 -18.59 -2.06
C PRO A 285 9.93 -18.06 -3.49
N HIS A 286 8.78 -18.25 -4.14
CA HIS A 286 8.56 -17.74 -5.50
C HIS A 286 8.46 -16.21 -5.53
N PHE A 287 7.85 -15.60 -4.53
CA PHE A 287 7.81 -14.14 -4.40
C PHE A 287 9.17 -13.55 -4.04
N LEU A 288 9.99 -14.28 -3.28
CA LEU A 288 11.37 -13.88 -2.99
C LEU A 288 12.23 -13.89 -4.27
N GLU A 289 12.13 -14.94 -5.09
CA GLU A 289 12.83 -15.02 -6.38
C GLU A 289 12.39 -13.88 -7.31
N GLU A 290 11.08 -13.61 -7.35
CA GLU A 290 10.51 -12.50 -8.13
C GLU A 290 11.00 -11.13 -7.63
N PHE A 291 11.04 -10.92 -6.31
CA PHE A 291 11.61 -9.71 -5.72
C PHE A 291 13.09 -9.54 -6.07
N GLU A 292 13.88 -10.61 -6.02
CA GLU A 292 15.30 -10.59 -6.39
C GLU A 292 15.50 -10.30 -7.89
N ARG A 293 14.62 -10.83 -8.75
CA ARG A 293 14.60 -10.53 -10.19
C ARG A 293 14.32 -9.05 -10.45
N LEU A 294 13.31 -8.48 -9.79
CA LEU A 294 12.99 -7.06 -9.88
C LEU A 294 14.14 -6.21 -9.31
N SER A 295 14.68 -6.58 -8.14
CA SER A 295 15.80 -5.87 -7.52
C SER A 295 17.03 -5.87 -8.41
N SER A 296 17.34 -6.98 -9.08
CA SER A 296 18.50 -7.11 -9.98
C SER A 296 18.37 -6.26 -11.25
N SER A 297 17.14 -6.03 -11.71
CA SER A 297 16.85 -5.18 -12.87
C SER A 297 16.56 -3.72 -12.50
N SER A 298 16.49 -3.41 -11.20
CA SER A 298 16.17 -2.08 -10.69
C SER A 298 17.39 -1.15 -10.67
N THR A 299 17.11 0.15 -10.61
CA THR A 299 18.11 1.21 -10.43
C THR A 299 17.90 1.87 -9.08
N PRO A 300 18.94 2.06 -8.26
CA PRO A 300 18.78 2.73 -6.97
C PRO A 300 18.35 4.18 -7.17
N VAL A 301 17.43 4.64 -6.33
CA VAL A 301 16.94 6.02 -6.38
C VAL A 301 17.98 6.93 -5.73
N SER A 302 18.43 7.95 -6.46
CA SER A 302 19.42 8.91 -5.96
C SER A 302 19.00 9.54 -4.64
N GLY A 303 19.92 9.55 -3.68
CA GLY A 303 19.67 10.05 -2.34
C GLY A 303 19.30 8.95 -1.34
N PHE A 304 18.98 7.72 -1.74
CA PHE A 304 18.78 6.60 -0.82
C PHE A 304 20.01 5.70 -0.76
N ILE A 305 20.16 4.95 0.34
CA ILE A 305 21.27 4.00 0.48
C ILE A 305 21.08 2.87 -0.53
N ASN A 306 22.14 2.61 -1.30
CA ASN A 306 22.22 1.40 -2.11
C ASN A 306 22.33 0.22 -1.14
N ALA A 307 21.35 -0.69 -1.15
CA ALA A 307 21.55 -2.00 -0.56
C ALA A 307 22.64 -2.73 -1.37
N SER A 308 23.90 -2.46 -1.06
CA SER A 308 25.04 -3.13 -1.66
C SER A 308 25.02 -4.59 -1.23
N THR A 309 24.55 -5.45 -2.13
CA THR A 309 25.00 -6.84 -2.30
C THR A 309 25.15 -7.65 -1.01
N SER A 310 24.11 -7.70 -0.19
CA SER A 310 23.80 -8.92 0.54
C SER A 310 22.35 -9.23 0.20
N ALA A 311 22.11 -10.30 -0.57
CA ALA A 311 20.76 -10.79 -0.82
C ALA A 311 19.99 -10.76 0.51
N PRO A 312 18.90 -10.00 0.61
CA PRO A 312 18.18 -9.82 1.88
C PRO A 312 17.67 -11.15 2.44
N PHE A 313 17.65 -12.19 1.62
CA PHE A 313 17.01 -13.46 1.87
C PHE A 313 17.94 -14.63 1.53
N LYS A 314 19.10 -14.73 2.21
CA LYS A 314 19.92 -15.96 2.11
C LYS A 314 19.18 -17.10 2.81
N THR A 315 18.56 -17.98 2.03
CA THR A 315 18.20 -19.31 2.49
C THR A 315 19.48 -20.06 2.85
N HIS A 316 19.64 -20.44 4.11
CA HIS A 316 20.68 -21.38 4.53
C HIS A 316 20.38 -22.74 3.91
N THR A 317 20.82 -22.97 2.67
CA THR A 317 20.97 -24.32 2.12
C THR A 317 22.44 -24.69 2.25
N ASP A 318 22.73 -25.44 3.32
CA ASP A 318 24.05 -25.98 3.57
C ASP A 318 24.39 -27.04 2.50
N LYS A 319 25.65 -27.03 2.07
CA LYS A 319 26.15 -27.78 0.92
C LYS A 319 26.14 -29.28 1.18
N GLN A 320 25.49 -30.06 0.29
CA GLN A 320 26.03 -31.34 -0.16
C GLN A 320 25.72 -31.56 -1.65
N GLN A 321 26.75 -31.42 -2.50
CA GLN A 321 26.75 -32.01 -3.84
C GLN A 321 26.82 -33.55 -3.71
N PRO A 322 26.09 -34.28 -4.55
CA PRO A 322 26.59 -35.53 -5.09
C PRO A 322 26.83 -35.42 -6.60
N LYS A 323 27.90 -36.10 -7.03
CA LYS A 323 28.34 -36.24 -8.42
C LYS A 323 27.42 -37.19 -9.21
N SER A 324 27.18 -36.83 -10.47
CA SER A 324 26.97 -37.67 -11.67
C SER A 324 25.76 -38.62 -11.74
N MET A 325 24.88 -38.42 -12.72
CA MET A 325 24.74 -39.32 -13.89
C MET A 325 23.72 -38.75 -14.90
N ALA A 326 24.11 -38.75 -16.18
CA ALA A 326 23.24 -38.43 -17.29
C ALA A 326 22.18 -39.52 -17.49
N ILE A 327 20.90 -39.15 -17.54
CA ILE A 327 19.83 -39.97 -18.13
C ILE A 327 18.95 -39.04 -18.95
N SER A 328 18.91 -39.30 -20.25
CA SER A 328 18.01 -38.69 -21.22
C SER A 328 16.56 -39.02 -20.90
N ASN A 329 15.64 -38.06 -21.04
CA ASN A 329 14.23 -38.37 -21.31
C ASN A 329 13.65 -37.30 -22.25
N HIS A 330 13.70 -37.65 -23.53
CA HIS A 330 13.13 -36.94 -24.65
C HIS A 330 11.67 -37.42 -24.82
N THR A 331 10.76 -37.02 -23.93
CA THR A 331 9.35 -37.46 -24.04
C THR A 331 8.27 -36.48 -23.57
N ASP A 332 8.62 -35.31 -23.03
CA ASP A 332 7.60 -34.34 -22.56
C ASP A 332 7.35 -33.15 -23.51
N MET A 333 8.20 -32.94 -24.52
CA MET A 333 8.00 -31.88 -25.52
C MET A 333 6.95 -32.19 -26.60
N VAL A 334 6.48 -33.44 -26.70
CA VAL A 334 5.49 -33.84 -27.72
C VAL A 334 4.05 -33.58 -27.26
N ARG A 335 3.80 -33.41 -25.95
CA ARG A 335 2.45 -33.16 -25.41
C ARG A 335 2.05 -31.69 -25.35
N ILE A 336 3.01 -30.77 -25.22
CA ILE A 336 2.72 -29.32 -25.16
C ILE A 336 2.40 -28.76 -26.56
N ASN A 337 3.05 -29.27 -27.61
CA ASN A 337 2.81 -28.78 -28.98
C ASN A 337 1.44 -29.20 -29.56
N LYS A 338 0.81 -30.27 -29.05
CA LYS A 338 -0.50 -30.71 -29.51
C LYS A 338 -1.65 -29.80 -29.02
N TRP A 339 -1.47 -29.15 -27.86
CA TRP A 339 -2.48 -28.24 -27.31
C TRP A 339 -2.53 -26.88 -28.04
N ILE A 340 -1.41 -26.46 -28.63
CA ILE A 340 -1.32 -25.20 -29.37
C ILE A 340 -1.95 -25.33 -30.77
N GLU A 341 -1.81 -26.47 -31.44
CA GLU A 341 -2.43 -26.69 -32.75
C GLU A 341 -3.96 -26.89 -32.68
N ASP A 342 -4.46 -27.56 -31.62
CA ASP A 342 -5.90 -27.75 -31.42
C ASP A 342 -6.63 -26.43 -31.06
N ALA A 343 -5.91 -25.44 -30.50
CA ALA A 343 -6.46 -24.11 -30.18
C ALA A 343 -6.51 -23.15 -31.39
N LEU A 344 -5.66 -23.36 -32.40
CA LEU A 344 -5.60 -22.51 -33.61
C LEU A 344 -6.63 -22.91 -34.69
N HIS A 345 -7.25 -24.09 -34.58
CA HIS A 345 -8.26 -24.56 -35.53
C HIS A 345 -9.72 -24.24 -35.16
N LEU A 346 -9.95 -23.53 -34.04
CA LEU A 346 -11.29 -23.18 -33.55
C LEU A 346 -11.72 -21.72 -33.79
N GLU A 347 -10.91 -20.91 -34.49
CA GLU A 347 -11.24 -19.51 -34.83
C GLU A 347 -11.42 -19.21 -36.33
N ILE A 348 -11.59 -20.22 -37.19
CA ILE A 348 -12.11 -20.01 -38.55
C ILE A 348 -13.12 -21.12 -38.88
N GLY A 349 -14.39 -20.84 -38.57
CA GLY A 349 -15.57 -21.60 -38.97
C GLY A 349 -16.75 -20.68 -39.11
#